data_AF-A0A0B2AKL5-F1
#
_entry.id   AF-A0A0B2AKL5-F1
#
_cell.length_a   1.000
_cell.length_b   1.000
_cell.length_c   1.000
_cell.angle_alpha   90.00
_cell.angle_beta   90.00
_cell.angle_gamma   90.00
#
_symmetry.space_group_name_H-M   'P 1'
#
loop_
_entity.id
_entity.type
_entity.pdbx_description
1 polymer ?
#
loop_
_entity_poly.entity_id
_entity_poly.type
_entity_poly.pdbx_seq_one_letter_code
_entity_poly.pdbx_strand_id
1 'polypeptide(L)'
;MAESWDEVLGRLETDLDAVEHGLRDPAAPAVEAWPLPTGLGPIPERLVRRALALSDRQEILANLLEEAKAKTARHLAVVRSVPPARAEGTAIYLDVKG
;
A
#
# COMPACT_ATOMS: atom_id res chain seq x y z
N MET A 1 -21.39 -23.19 -3.92
CA MET A 1 -20.41 -23.73 -4.89
C MET A 1 -19.09 -23.79 -4.15
N ALA A 2 -18.41 -24.93 -4.12
CA ALA A 2 -17.12 -25.04 -3.44
C ALA A 2 -16.10 -24.20 -4.22
N GLU A 3 -15.35 -23.37 -3.51
CA GLU A 3 -14.27 -22.58 -4.09
C GLU A 3 -13.24 -23.53 -4.72
N SER A 4 -12.64 -23.13 -5.85
CA SER A 4 -11.57 -23.91 -6.51
C SER A 4 -10.21 -23.25 -6.30
N TRP A 5 -9.14 -24.05 -6.30
CA TRP A 5 -7.78 -23.51 -6.22
C TRP A 5 -7.45 -22.52 -7.35
N ASP A 6 -8.03 -22.68 -8.55
CA ASP A 6 -7.83 -21.73 -9.64
C ASP A 6 -8.45 -20.36 -9.34
N GLU A 7 -9.65 -20.33 -8.75
CA GLU A 7 -10.33 -19.10 -8.36
C GLU A 7 -9.57 -18.39 -7.25
N VAL A 8 -9.13 -19.13 -6.23
CA VAL A 8 -8.33 -18.57 -5.12
C VAL A 8 -7.04 -17.95 -5.64
N LEU A 9 -6.26 -18.68 -6.44
CA LEU A 9 -5.01 -18.15 -6.97
C LEU A 9 -5.25 -16.98 -7.96
N GLY A 10 -6.35 -17.01 -8.72
CA GLY A 10 -6.73 -15.88 -9.59
C GLY A 10 -7.13 -14.63 -8.82
N ARG A 11 -7.80 -14.79 -7.69
CA ARG A 11 -8.09 -13.68 -6.78
C ARG A 11 -6.80 -13.11 -6.17
N LEU A 12 -5.89 -13.98 -5.69
CA LEU A 12 -4.58 -13.52 -5.18
C LEU A 12 -3.80 -12.74 -6.23
N GLU A 13 -3.80 -13.19 -7.49
CA GLU A 13 -3.17 -12.45 -8.59
C GLU A 13 -3.76 -11.05 -8.75
N THR A 14 -5.09 -10.95 -8.77
CA THR A 14 -5.80 -9.68 -8.91
C THR A 14 -5.50 -8.74 -7.74
N ASP A 15 -5.47 -9.27 -6.53
CA ASP A 15 -5.15 -8.52 -5.32
C ASP A 15 -3.69 -8.02 -5.36
N LEU A 16 -2.74 -8.84 -5.82
CA LEU A 16 -1.33 -8.43 -5.97
C LEU A 16 -1.14 -7.36 -7.05
N ASP A 17 -1.85 -7.46 -8.17
CA ASP A 17 -1.85 -6.44 -9.21
C ASP A 17 -2.39 -5.10 -8.65
N ALA A 18 -3.43 -5.15 -7.83
CA ALA A 18 -3.99 -3.97 -7.17
C ALA A 18 -3.03 -3.36 -6.14
N VAL A 19 -2.35 -4.18 -5.33
CA VAL A 19 -1.30 -3.70 -4.40
C VAL A 19 -0.16 -3.02 -5.17
N GLU A 20 0.30 -3.64 -6.25
CA GLU A 20 1.39 -3.09 -7.06
C GLU A 20 0.97 -1.77 -7.75
N HIS A 21 -0.29 -1.66 -8.16
CA HIS A 21 -0.85 -0.40 -8.63
C HIS A 21 -0.87 0.66 -7.52
N GLY A 22 -1.29 0.30 -6.30
CA GLY A 22 -1.31 1.21 -5.15
C GLY A 22 0.07 1.71 -4.70
N LEU A 23 1.13 0.93 -4.93
CA LEU A 23 2.51 1.41 -4.72
C LEU A 23 2.92 2.53 -5.69
N ARG A 24 2.31 2.57 -6.89
CA ARG A 24 2.55 3.60 -7.90
C ARG A 24 1.61 4.79 -7.79
N ASP A 25 0.35 4.52 -7.43
CA ASP A 25 -0.70 5.51 -7.26
C ASP A 25 -1.27 5.47 -5.83
N PRO A 26 -0.89 6.42 -4.95
CA PRO A 26 -1.42 6.50 -3.58
C PRO A 26 -2.93 6.75 -3.50
N ALA A 27 -3.58 7.19 -4.59
CA ALA A 27 -5.03 7.38 -4.65
C ALA A 27 -5.79 6.11 -5.04
N ALA A 28 -5.09 5.03 -5.40
CA ALA A 28 -5.71 3.76 -5.72
C ALA A 28 -6.51 3.21 -4.52
N PRO A 29 -7.63 2.51 -4.78
CA PRO A 29 -8.42 1.90 -3.72
C PRO A 29 -7.59 0.86 -2.95
N ALA A 30 -7.83 0.78 -1.64
CA ALA A 30 -7.23 -0.27 -0.81
C ALA A 30 -7.78 -1.64 -1.22
N VAL A 31 -6.91 -2.64 -1.23
CA VAL A 31 -7.30 -4.03 -1.45
C VAL A 31 -8.11 -4.52 -0.26
N GLU A 32 -9.18 -5.27 -0.53
CA GLU A 32 -10.04 -5.84 0.51
C GLU A 32 -9.29 -6.85 1.37
N ALA A 33 -9.78 -7.06 2.60
CA ALA A 33 -9.20 -8.05 3.50
C ALA A 33 -9.32 -9.46 2.89
N TRP A 34 -8.20 -10.17 2.81
CA TRP A 34 -8.13 -11.52 2.27
C TRP A 34 -8.92 -12.51 3.14
N PRO A 35 -9.99 -13.15 2.63
CA PRO A 35 -10.68 -14.20 3.36
C PRO A 35 -9.89 -15.51 3.25
N LEU A 36 -9.78 -16.24 4.37
CA LEU A 36 -9.16 -17.56 4.35
C LEU A 36 -10.10 -18.54 3.61
N PRO A 37 -9.66 -19.15 2.49
CA PRO A 37 -10.50 -20.11 1.78
C PRO A 37 -10.65 -21.39 2.61
N THR A 38 -11.83 -22.00 2.57
CA THR A 38 -12.16 -23.19 3.37
C THR A 38 -12.63 -24.33 2.49
N GLY A 39 -12.42 -25.58 2.94
CA GLY A 39 -12.87 -26.77 2.20
C GLY A 39 -12.06 -27.08 0.94
N LEU A 40 -10.96 -26.36 0.70
CA LEU A 40 -10.00 -26.71 -0.34
C LEU A 40 -9.13 -27.86 0.14
N GLY A 41 -9.11 -28.96 -0.62
CA GLY A 41 -8.14 -30.03 -0.44
C GLY A 41 -6.70 -29.57 -0.75
N PRO A 42 -5.73 -30.49 -0.90
CA PRO A 42 -4.37 -30.10 -1.28
C PRO A 42 -4.34 -29.36 -2.63
N ILE A 43 -3.37 -28.46 -2.80
CA ILE A 43 -3.15 -27.75 -4.07
C ILE A 43 -2.82 -28.78 -5.16
N PRO A 44 -3.53 -28.78 -6.31
CA PRO A 44 -3.19 -29.63 -7.45
C PRO A 44 -1.77 -29.37 -7.95
N GLU A 45 -1.02 -30.42 -8.29
CA GLU A 45 0.39 -30.31 -8.74
C GLU A 45 0.59 -29.29 -9.87
N ARG A 46 -0.38 -29.23 -10.81
CA ARG A 46 -0.35 -28.27 -11.92
C ARG A 46 -0.32 -26.80 -11.48
N LEU A 47 -0.82 -26.49 -10.27
CA LEU A 47 -0.91 -25.16 -9.71
C LEU A 47 0.23 -24.80 -8.76
N VAL A 48 1.07 -25.77 -8.36
CA VAL A 48 2.14 -25.54 -7.38
C VAL A 48 3.10 -24.44 -7.85
N ARG A 49 3.54 -24.48 -9.11
CA ARG A 49 4.42 -23.44 -9.67
C ARG A 49 3.79 -22.05 -9.62
N ARG A 50 2.48 -21.96 -9.90
CA ARG A 50 1.74 -20.70 -9.86
C ARG A 50 1.64 -20.18 -8.43
N ALA A 51 1.27 -21.04 -7.48
CA ALA A 51 1.20 -20.69 -6.07
C ALA A 51 2.54 -20.21 -5.50
N LEU A 52 3.65 -20.88 -5.85
CA LEU A 52 4.99 -20.45 -5.44
C LEU A 52 5.37 -19.09 -6.04
N ALA A 53 5.12 -18.87 -7.33
CA ALA A 53 5.39 -17.58 -7.97
C ALA A 53 4.58 -16.43 -7.32
N LEU A 54 3.35 -16.70 -6.88
CA LEU A 54 2.55 -15.71 -6.15
C LEU A 54 3.09 -15.45 -4.74
N SER A 55 3.55 -16.49 -4.05
CA SER A 55 4.21 -16.35 -2.74
C SER A 55 5.46 -15.49 -2.83
N ASP A 56 6.32 -15.72 -3.84
CA ASP A 56 7.53 -14.93 -4.06
C ASP A 56 7.17 -13.46 -4.36
N ARG A 57 6.14 -13.23 -5.18
CA ARG A 57 5.65 -11.89 -5.51
C ARG A 57 5.06 -11.18 -4.27
N GLN A 58 4.35 -11.90 -3.41
CA GLN A 58 3.85 -11.39 -2.14
C GLN A 58 4.99 -10.90 -1.24
N GLU A 59 6.05 -11.69 -1.11
CA GLU A 59 7.21 -11.33 -0.28
C GLU A 59 7.90 -10.06 -0.81
N ILE A 60 8.10 -9.98 -2.14
CA ILE A 60 8.69 -8.80 -2.78
C ILE A 60 7.83 -7.55 -2.52
N LEU A 61 6.51 -7.63 -2.74
CA LEU A 61 5.61 -6.50 -2.55
C LEU A 61 5.51 -6.09 -1.07
N ALA A 62 5.53 -7.04 -0.14
CA ALA A 62 5.54 -6.76 1.30
C ALA A 62 6.78 -5.95 1.69
N ASN A 63 7.97 -6.33 1.20
CA ASN A 63 9.21 -5.60 1.44
C ASN A 63 9.15 -4.18 0.88
N LEU A 64 8.69 -4.02 -0.37
CA LEU A 64 8.52 -2.70 -0.99
C LEU A 64 7.54 -1.80 -0.22
N LEU A 65 6.46 -2.38 0.31
CA LEU A 65 5.48 -1.65 1.11
C LEU A 65 6.08 -1.17 2.44
N GLU A 66 6.86 -2.01 3.13
CA GLU A 66 7.53 -1.60 4.36
C GLU A 66 8.57 -0.49 4.12
N GLU A 67 9.33 -0.56 3.01
CA GLU A 67 10.24 0.51 2.61
C GLU A 67 9.48 1.83 2.34
N ALA A 68 8.37 1.77 1.61
CA ALA A 68 7.52 2.92 1.33
C ALA A 68 6.93 3.54 2.62
N LYS A 69 6.48 2.71 3.56
CA LYS A 69 6.01 3.14 4.88
C LYS A 69 7.12 3.84 5.66
N ALA A 70 8.31 3.26 5.73
CA ALA A 70 9.46 3.84 6.43
C ALA A 70 9.86 5.21 5.85
N LYS A 71 9.91 5.32 4.51
CA LYS A 71 10.19 6.58 3.81
C LYS A 71 9.13 7.65 4.12
N THR A 72 7.85 7.26 4.06
CA THR A 72 6.73 8.16 4.36
C THR A 72 6.75 8.65 5.81
N ALA A 73 7.02 7.76 6.77
CA ALA A 73 7.16 8.12 8.17
C ALA A 73 8.31 9.14 8.39
N ARG A 74 9.45 8.95 7.72
CA ARG A 74 10.57 9.89 7.75
C ARG A 74 10.18 11.26 7.19
N HIS A 75 9.49 11.30 6.04
CA HIS A 75 9.02 12.57 5.47
C HIS A 75 8.03 13.29 6.40
N LEU A 76 7.10 12.55 7.01
CA LEU A 76 6.14 13.12 7.95
C LEU A 76 6.84 13.68 9.21
N ALA A 77 7.88 13.02 9.70
CA ALA A 77 8.68 13.51 10.82
C ALA A 77 9.34 14.86 10.48
N VAL A 78 9.87 15.02 9.27
CA VAL A 78 10.43 16.29 8.79
C VAL A 78 9.36 17.37 8.76
N VAL A 79 8.20 17.11 8.14
CA VAL A 79 7.08 18.07 8.09
C VAL A 79 6.64 18.50 9.48
N ARG A 80 6.54 17.56 10.43
CA ARG A 80 6.17 17.85 11.83
C ARG A 80 7.22 18.63 12.60
N SER A 81 8.49 18.53 12.21
CA SER A 81 9.59 19.24 12.86
C SER A 81 9.70 20.71 12.45
N VAL A 82 9.07 21.10 11.34
CA VAL A 82 8.99 22.50 10.92
C VAL A 82 8.07 23.23 11.90
N PRO A 83 8.58 24.21 12.67
CA PRO A 83 7.72 25.04 13.50
C PRO A 83 6.64 25.67 12.62
N PRO A 84 5.37 25.72 13.05
CA PRO A 84 4.39 26.50 12.32
C PRO A 84 4.98 27.89 12.15
N ALA A 85 4.88 28.45 10.93
CA ALA A 85 5.27 29.83 10.68
C ALA A 85 4.64 30.62 11.82
N ARG A 86 5.49 31.21 12.68
CA ARG A 86 5.02 32.10 13.73
C ARG A 86 4.09 33.04 12.99
N ALA A 87 2.82 33.12 13.38
CA ALA A 87 1.96 34.17 12.88
C ALA A 87 2.75 35.45 13.16
N GLU A 88 3.39 35.98 12.11
CA GLU A 88 4.20 37.18 12.22
C GLU A 88 3.22 38.21 12.73
N GLY A 89 3.43 38.58 13.99
CA GLY A 89 2.45 39.34 14.75
C GLY A 89 2.13 40.60 13.97
N THR A 90 0.84 40.79 13.69
CA THR A 90 0.29 42.05 13.19
C THR A 90 0.88 42.49 11.84
N ALA A 91 0.07 42.50 10.78
CA ALA A 91 0.43 43.24 9.57
C ALA A 91 0.68 44.72 9.94
N ILE A 92 1.95 45.12 10.06
CA ILE A 92 2.34 46.50 10.32
C ILE A 92 2.27 47.24 8.98
N TYR A 93 1.18 47.96 8.74
CA TYR A 93 1.10 48.92 7.65
C TYR A 93 1.83 50.20 8.07
N LEU A 94 2.99 50.44 7.48
CA LEU A 94 3.73 51.69 7.62
C LEU A 94 3.12 52.72 6.64
N ASP A 95 2.23 53.58 7.13
CA ASP A 95 1.70 54.71 6.34
C ASP A 95 2.77 55.81 6.26
N VAL A 96 3.47 55.88 5.13
CA VAL A 96 4.40 56.97 4.83
C VAL A 96 3.63 58.17 4.29
N LYS A 97 3.12 58.98 5.20
CA LYS A 97 2.69 60.36 4.94
C LYS A 97 3.83 61.30 5.32
N GLY A 98 4.55 61.80 4.32
CA GLY A 98 5.51 62.91 4.38
C GLY A 98 5.30 63.81 3.18
#